data_AF-A0A9N9AHW7-F1
#
_entry.id   AF-A0A9N9AHW7-F1
#
_cell.length_a   1.000
_cell.length_b   1.000
_cell.length_c   1.000
_cell.angle_alpha   90.00
_cell.angle_beta   90.00
_cell.angle_gamma   90.00
#
_symmetry.space_group_name_H-M   'P 1'
#
loop_
_entity.id
_entity.type
_entity.pdbx_description
1 polymer ?
#
loop_
_entity_poly.entity_id
_entity_poly.type
_entity_poly.pdbx_seq_one_letter_code
_entity_poly.pdbx_strand_id
1 'polypeptide(L)'
;MKSANQKTRWLEEVKDLWQAIKKTINHELQSNINAQIKEATQKRMEQYLKSKKKMINSILLREHKTIEMNTIVIKDPETTIITEPKEIKELAKKHFSH
;
A
#
# COMPACT_ATOMS: atom_id res chain seq x y z
N MET A 1 53.77 -1.46 39.56
CA MET A 1 53.17 -0.57 38.54
C MET A 1 52.88 -1.25 37.18
N LYS A 2 53.66 -2.22 36.68
CA LYS A 2 53.43 -2.83 35.35
C LYS A 2 52.09 -3.60 35.17
N SER A 3 51.59 -4.24 36.22
CA SER A 3 50.33 -5.02 36.20
C SER A 3 49.06 -4.17 36.03
N ALA A 4 49.05 -2.94 36.55
CA ALA A 4 47.89 -2.05 36.42
C ALA A 4 47.69 -1.58 34.98
N ASN A 5 48.77 -1.17 34.30
CA ASN A 5 48.73 -0.74 32.89
C ASN A 5 48.29 -1.85 31.92
N GLN A 6 48.64 -3.10 32.21
CA GLN A 6 48.26 -4.23 31.38
C GLN A 6 46.76 -4.54 31.48
N LYS A 7 46.16 -4.36 32.67
CA LYS A 7 44.72 -4.51 32.88
C LYS A 7 43.92 -3.41 32.18
N THR A 8 44.40 -2.16 32.20
CA THR A 8 43.73 -1.04 31.52
C THR A 8 43.73 -1.22 30.00
N ARG A 9 44.87 -1.64 29.44
CA ARG A 9 45.00 -1.91 28.00
C ARG A 9 44.07 -3.04 27.55
N TRP A 10 44.00 -4.14 28.31
CA TRP A 10 43.09 -5.24 28.00
C TRP A 10 41.62 -4.78 28.03
N LEU A 11 41.24 -3.93 28.99
CA LEU A 11 39.89 -3.36 29.04
C LEU A 11 39.56 -2.48 27.83
N GLU A 12 40.52 -1.72 27.32
CA GLU A 12 40.36 -0.92 26.10
C GLU A 12 40.17 -1.82 24.87
N GLU A 13 41.00 -2.85 24.72
CA GLU A 13 40.89 -3.83 23.63
C GLU A 13 39.50 -4.53 23.63
N VAL A 14 39.00 -4.90 24.81
CA VAL A 14 37.65 -5.49 24.95
C VAL A 14 36.55 -4.49 24.57
N LYS A 15 36.70 -3.21 24.94
CA LYS A 15 35.74 -2.16 24.56
C LYS A 15 35.73 -1.93 23.05
N ASP A 16 36.89 -1.93 22.40
CA ASP A 16 37.00 -1.74 20.96
C ASP A 16 36.37 -2.91 20.20
N LEU A 17 36.63 -4.15 20.64
CA LEU A 17 35.97 -5.34 20.09
C LEU A 17 34.45 -5.27 20.25
N TRP A 18 33.96 -4.86 21.42
CA TRP A 18 32.53 -4.67 21.64
C TRP A 18 31.93 -3.62 20.70
N GLN A 19 32.60 -2.48 20.52
CA GLN A 19 32.14 -1.44 19.60
C GLN A 19 32.11 -1.93 18.15
N ALA A 20 33.12 -2.68 17.72
CA ALA A 20 33.17 -3.28 16.39
C ALA A 20 31.98 -4.23 16.17
N ILE A 21 31.74 -5.14 17.10
CA ILE A 21 30.61 -6.08 17.03
C ILE A 21 29.28 -5.33 16.99
N LYS A 22 29.10 -4.34 17.87
CA LYS A 22 27.88 -3.52 17.91
C LYS A 22 27.65 -2.81 16.57
N LYS A 23 28.71 -2.30 15.94
CA LYS A 23 28.62 -1.63 14.64
C LYS A 23 28.17 -2.61 13.54
N THR A 24 28.71 -3.82 13.52
CA THR A 24 28.32 -4.87 12.56
C THR A 24 26.84 -5.23 12.73
N ILE A 25 26.40 -5.50 13.97
CA ILE A 25 24.99 -5.82 14.26
C ILE A 25 24.06 -4.70 13.80
N ASN A 26 24.40 -3.44 14.09
CA ASN A 26 23.61 -2.30 13.65
C ASN A 26 23.55 -2.20 12.12
N HIS A 27 24.66 -2.48 11.43
CA HIS A 27 24.69 -2.46 9.98
C HIS A 27 23.79 -3.55 9.37
N GLU A 28 23.85 -4.77 9.90
CA GLU A 28 22.98 -5.87 9.47
C GLU A 28 21.50 -5.57 9.72
N LEU A 29 21.18 -5.01 10.89
CA LEU A 29 19.82 -4.61 11.23
C LEU A 29 19.28 -3.58 10.23
N GLN A 30 20.07 -2.53 9.93
CA GLN A 30 19.69 -1.51 8.96
C GLN A 30 19.55 -2.09 7.54
N SER A 31 20.43 -3.00 7.15
CA SER A 31 20.35 -3.70 5.87
C SER A 31 19.03 -4.48 5.75
N ASN A 32 18.66 -5.23 6.80
CA ASN A 32 17.40 -5.98 6.84
C ASN A 32 16.17 -5.07 6.78
N ILE A 33 16.16 -3.97 7.53
CA ILE A 33 15.07 -2.99 7.50
C ILE A 33 14.93 -2.42 6.08
N ASN A 34 16.03 -2.03 5.44
CA ASN A 34 16.01 -1.51 4.08
C ASN A 34 15.50 -2.55 3.07
N ALA A 35 15.88 -3.82 3.22
CA ALA A 35 15.38 -4.91 2.37
C ALA A 35 13.86 -5.07 2.50
N GLN A 36 13.33 -5.06 3.72
CA GLN A 36 11.88 -5.14 3.97
C GLN A 36 11.13 -3.94 3.38
N ILE A 37 11.64 -2.72 3.56
CA ILE A 37 11.06 -1.51 2.98
C ILE A 37 11.01 -1.62 1.45
N LYS A 38 12.11 -2.07 0.83
CA LYS A 38 12.19 -2.25 -0.62
C LYS A 38 11.18 -3.28 -1.12
N GLU A 39 11.06 -4.42 -0.44
CA GLU A 39 10.09 -5.45 -0.79
C GLU A 39 8.65 -4.96 -0.67
N ALA A 40 8.32 -4.29 0.44
CA ALA A 40 6.99 -3.73 0.66
C ALA A 40 6.63 -2.67 -0.40
N THR A 41 7.59 -1.81 -0.75
CA THR A 41 7.42 -0.79 -1.79
C THR A 41 7.18 -1.43 -3.16
N GLN A 42 7.95 -2.46 -3.51
CA GLN A 42 7.81 -3.19 -4.76
C GLN A 42 6.43 -3.87 -4.87
N LYS A 43 6.01 -4.59 -3.82
CA LYS A 43 4.68 -5.21 -3.75
C LYS A 43 3.56 -4.18 -3.94
N ARG A 44 3.70 -3.01 -3.31
CA ARG A 44 2.73 -1.92 -3.45
C ARG A 44 2.69 -1.37 -4.87
N MET A 45 3.84 -1.19 -5.51
CA MET A 45 3.92 -0.75 -6.91
C MET A 45 3.28 -1.75 -7.87
N GLU A 46 3.51 -3.05 -7.67
CA GLU A 46 2.87 -4.09 -8.47
C GLU A 46 1.34 -4.11 -8.30
N GLN A 47 0.85 -3.94 -7.06
CA GLN A 47 -0.58 -3.81 -6.80
C GLN A 47 -1.18 -2.58 -7.47
N TYR A 48 -0.46 -1.45 -7.46
CA TYR A 48 -0.87 -0.24 -8.17
C TYR A 48 -1.00 -0.50 -9.67
N LEU A 49 0.02 -1.09 -10.29
CA LEU A 49 0.01 -1.38 -11.73
C LEU A 49 -1.11 -2.35 -12.12
N LYS A 50 -1.35 -3.40 -11.32
CA LYS A 50 -2.39 -4.40 -11.57
C LYS A 50 -3.81 -3.88 -11.28
N SER A 51 -3.99 -2.97 -10.33
CA SER A 51 -5.33 -2.53 -9.89
C SER A 51 -5.38 -1.08 -9.41
N LYS A 52 -5.06 -0.14 -10.31
CA LYS A 52 -5.07 1.31 -10.04
C LYS A 52 -6.36 1.79 -9.38
N LYS A 53 -7.54 1.36 -9.89
CA LYS A 53 -8.85 1.74 -9.34
C LYS A 53 -9.04 1.26 -7.90
N LYS A 54 -8.72 0.00 -7.57
CA LYS A 54 -8.88 -0.52 -6.20
C LYS A 54 -7.95 0.21 -5.23
N MET A 55 -6.71 0.49 -5.64
CA MET A 55 -5.76 1.20 -4.78
C MET A 55 -6.19 2.66 -4.52
N ILE A 56 -6.58 3.40 -5.55
CA ILE A 56 -7.10 4.77 -5.39
C ILE A 56 -8.33 4.77 -4.48
N ASN A 57 -9.24 3.82 -4.66
CA ASN A 57 -10.45 3.73 -3.84
C ASN A 57 -10.13 3.40 -2.37
N SER A 58 -9.16 2.52 -2.12
CA SER A 58 -8.68 2.19 -0.76
C SER A 58 -8.02 3.40 -0.08
N ILE A 59 -7.25 4.20 -0.82
CA ILE A 59 -6.62 5.42 -0.29
C ILE A 59 -7.66 6.49 0.02
N LEU A 60 -8.65 6.65 -0.86
CA LEU A 60 -9.69 7.68 -0.72
C LEU A 60 -10.80 7.30 0.27
N LEU A 61 -10.73 6.13 0.92
CA LEU A 61 -11.76 5.60 1.84
C LEU A 61 -13.19 5.74 1.26
N ARG A 62 -13.33 5.66 -0.07
CA ARG A 62 -14.64 5.83 -0.71
C ARG A 62 -15.43 4.56 -0.51
N GLU A 63 -16.49 4.64 0.29
CA GLU A 63 -17.54 3.64 0.30
C GLU A 63 -18.14 3.53 -1.10
N HIS A 64 -18.04 2.34 -1.69
CA HIS A 64 -18.74 2.05 -2.94
C HIS A 64 -20.23 1.94 -2.60
N LYS A 65 -20.98 3.00 -2.84
CA LYS A 65 -22.41 2.84 -3.10
C LYS A 65 -22.54 2.26 -4.49
N THR A 66 -22.72 0.94 -4.58
CA THR A 66 -23.16 0.31 -5.83
C THR A 66 -24.53 0.88 -6.13
N ILE A 67 -24.61 1.79 -7.11
CA ILE A 67 -25.90 2.28 -7.60
C ILE A 67 -26.45 1.17 -8.49
N GLU A 68 -27.38 0.39 -7.96
CA GLU A 68 -28.14 -0.57 -8.74
C GLU A 68 -29.31 0.14 -9.41
N MET A 69 -29.26 0.24 -10.74
CA MET A 69 -30.35 0.76 -11.55
C MET A 69 -31.26 -0.40 -11.96
N ASN A 70 -32.41 -0.52 -11.28
CA ASN A 70 -33.39 -1.58 -11.55
C ASN A 70 -34.59 -1.07 -12.39
N THR A 71 -34.73 0.23 -12.54
CA THR A 71 -35.86 0.83 -13.27
C THR A 71 -35.46 2.19 -13.84
N ILE A 72 -35.87 2.45 -15.09
CA ILE A 72 -35.80 3.77 -15.71
C ILE A 72 -37.23 4.25 -15.98
N VAL A 73 -37.53 5.50 -15.59
CA VAL A 73 -38.82 6.15 -15.83
C VAL A 73 -38.61 7.31 -16.79
N ILE A 74 -39.24 7.25 -17.96
CA ILE A 74 -39.24 8.32 -18.96
C ILE A 74 -40.62 8.96 -18.94
N LYS A 75 -40.68 10.28 -18.75
CA LYS A 75 -41.93 11.05 -18.75
C LYS A 75 -41.96 12.00 -19.95
N ASP A 76 -42.36 11.50 -21.12
CA ASP A 76 -42.72 12.33 -22.29
C ASP A 76 -43.32 11.50 -23.44
N PRO A 77 -44.55 11.75 -23.95
CA PRO A 77 -45.72 12.34 -23.29
C PRO A 77 -46.48 11.34 -22.39
N GLU A 78 -46.24 10.04 -22.57
CA GLU A 78 -46.73 8.93 -21.73
C GLU A 78 -45.62 8.47 -20.78
N THR A 79 -45.97 8.02 -19.57
CA THR A 79 -44.97 7.50 -18.63
C THR A 79 -44.55 6.10 -19.04
N THR A 80 -43.31 5.96 -19.51
CA THR A 80 -42.72 4.66 -19.87
C THR A 80 -41.82 4.18 -18.74
N ILE A 81 -42.09 2.97 -18.24
CA ILE A 81 -41.31 2.32 -17.18
C ILE A 81 -40.55 1.16 -17.81
N ILE A 82 -39.22 1.22 -17.73
CA ILE A 82 -38.31 0.21 -18.30
C ILE A 82 -37.69 -0.55 -17.15
N THR A 83 -37.94 -1.85 -17.09
CA THR A 83 -37.46 -2.77 -16.03
C THR A 83 -36.53 -3.85 -16.57
N GLU A 84 -36.46 -4.05 -17.90
CA GLU A 84 -35.61 -5.05 -18.53
C GLU A 84 -34.12 -4.67 -18.38
N PRO A 85 -33.29 -5.52 -17.75
CA PRO A 85 -31.88 -5.20 -17.47
C PRO A 85 -31.03 -4.84 -18.69
N LYS A 86 -31.32 -5.42 -19.86
CA LYS A 86 -30.60 -5.09 -21.10
C LYS A 86 -30.91 -3.67 -21.57
N GLU A 87 -32.19 -3.31 -21.62
CA GLU A 87 -32.65 -1.99 -22.05
C GLU A 87 -32.18 -0.90 -21.08
N ILE A 88 -32.22 -1.17 -19.77
CA ILE A 88 -31.69 -0.27 -18.74
C ILE A 88 -30.21 0.05 -19.00
N LYS A 89 -29.38 -0.97 -19.29
CA LYS A 89 -27.95 -0.77 -19.55
C LYS A 89 -27.69 0.08 -20.79
N GLU A 90 -28.42 -0.15 -21.87
CA GLU A 90 -28.26 0.60 -23.12
C GLU A 90 -28.63 2.07 -22.95
N LEU A 91 -29.77 2.34 -22.30
CA LEU A 91 -30.24 3.70 -22.03
C LEU A 91 -29.35 4.44 -21.03
N ALA A 92 -28.94 3.77 -19.95
CA ALA A 92 -28.00 4.34 -18.99
C ALA A 92 -26.68 4.71 -19.67
N LYS A 93 -26.13 3.79 -20.48
CA LYS A 93 -24.91 4.06 -21.24
C LYS A 93 -25.10 5.25 -22.18
N LYS A 94 -26.20 5.31 -22.93
CA LYS A 94 -26.50 6.45 -23.83
C LYS A 94 -26.57 7.79 -23.09
N HIS A 95 -27.16 7.81 -21.90
CA HIS A 95 -27.35 9.03 -21.11
C HIS A 95 -26.04 9.55 -20.48
N PHE A 96 -25.20 8.66 -19.97
CA PHE A 96 -23.96 9.01 -19.25
C PHE A 96 -22.68 9.02 -20.13
N SER A 97 -22.78 8.75 -21.43
CA SER A 97 -21.63 8.76 -22.35
C SER A 97 -21.35 10.12 -23.02
N HIS A 98 -21.97 11.20 -22.55
CA HIS A 98 -21.67 12.59 -22.95
C HIS A 98 -20.65 13.24 -22.02
#